data_AF-A0A7V3MIY9-F1
#
_entry.id   AF-A0A7V3MIY9-F1
#
_cell.length_a   1.000
_cell.length_b   1.000
_cell.length_c   1.000
_cell.angle_alpha   90.00
_cell.angle_beta   90.00
_cell.angle_gamma   90.00
#
_symmetry.space_group_name_H-M   'P 1'
#
loop_
_entity.id
_entity.type
_entity.pdbx_description
1 polymer ?
#
loop_
_entity_poly.entity_id
_entity_poly.type
_entity_poly.pdbx_seq_one_letter_code
_entity_poly.pdbx_strand_id
1 'polypeptide(L)'
;RKAARTFSTALSMIEQYPEYRFLQSAPCHADWMRVHYPEIFTRIRKAVKEGRWEPNGGMWVEPDCNIPSGEAMIRQFLFGQAFTRKHFDYTADVFWQPDVFGYSAAIPQIMRGCGVRFFMTTKLSWNDTNRFPYDTFHWQGIDGTRVIAHFHNIHCWPEPRALQDQWWTVQHKDVQDRRYVPYGFGDGGGGPQEEMVEISRRVVDLEGCPRARHISASRYMNDLERDLAARLPIWTGELYLEKHRGTLTSIHGVKRGNRKAELALRDAEWALSLARVFGCDYPTDKLEALWKVLLTNQFHDVLPGSSIAPVNDRAIREFGEVRSGADALRDEAIRYVGEAVPNTVALANSLSWTREGEIVLAGLPGGKVPAGENVLTQAFADVEGAPKLAVCGLAIPALGVASVPLEERKSTAASPFKSDERSVETPFAYVRFDDRGRIVGFVDKAAGRPLVHEGSAFNIFWCGEDIPGDSDNWDIDADYVLKQHDSARLISREIVADGPIQLRIRSRFEIGDRSTITQDMVFHSTTPRVDFETLVDWRETHKLLKAGFDTAIFAETARHEIQFGHLLRPTHQNLSTDRARFEVSNHKWTDLSDAHYGIAILNDCKYGISVL
;
A
#
# COMPACT_ATOMS: atom_id res chain seq x y z
N ARG A 1 13.75 -8.22 22.73
CA ARG A 1 14.55 -7.54 23.78
C ARG A 1 13.92 -6.23 24.27
N LYS A 2 13.78 -5.17 23.44
CA LYS A 2 13.14 -3.88 23.86
C LYS A 2 11.71 -4.07 24.41
N ALA A 3 10.88 -4.85 23.72
CA ALA A 3 9.54 -5.22 24.18
C ALA A 3 9.58 -5.91 25.56
N ALA A 4 10.46 -6.91 25.74
CA ALA A 4 10.59 -7.61 27.03
C ALA A 4 10.92 -6.67 28.19
N ARG A 5 11.85 -5.72 28.01
CA ARG A 5 12.16 -4.72 29.06
C ARG A 5 10.94 -3.85 29.37
N THR A 6 10.30 -3.31 28.33
CA THR A 6 9.14 -2.41 28.48
C THR A 6 7.99 -3.13 29.19
N PHE A 7 7.70 -4.37 28.80
CA PHE A 7 6.64 -5.15 29.40
C PHE A 7 6.95 -5.58 30.82
N SER A 8 8.20 -5.95 31.13
CA SER A 8 8.62 -6.21 32.51
C SER A 8 8.43 -4.98 33.41
N THR A 9 8.83 -3.78 32.95
CA THR A 9 8.62 -2.53 33.69
C THR A 9 7.13 -2.23 33.88
N ALA A 10 6.33 -2.34 32.82
CA ALA A 10 4.88 -2.13 32.89
C ALA A 10 4.19 -3.10 33.85
N LEU A 11 4.59 -4.37 33.87
CA LEU A 11 4.06 -5.35 34.82
C LEU A 11 4.46 -5.04 36.26
N SER A 12 5.69 -4.57 36.50
CA SER A 12 6.11 -4.11 37.83
C SER A 12 5.32 -2.88 38.29
N MET A 13 5.04 -1.92 37.40
CA MET A 13 4.16 -0.78 37.71
C MET A 13 2.73 -1.23 38.02
N ILE A 14 2.20 -2.20 37.28
CA ILE A 14 0.90 -2.81 37.60
C ILE A 14 0.90 -3.37 39.02
N GLU A 15 1.96 -4.04 39.46
CA GLU A 15 2.04 -4.59 40.83
C GLU A 15 2.07 -3.49 41.92
N GLN A 16 2.71 -2.36 41.65
CA GLN A 16 2.87 -1.26 42.62
C GLN A 16 1.71 -0.26 42.63
N TYR A 17 1.01 -0.08 41.48
CA TYR A 17 0.02 0.96 41.27
C TYR A 17 -1.34 0.36 40.86
N PRO A 18 -2.30 0.19 41.79
CA PRO A 18 -3.60 -0.45 41.51
C PRO A 18 -4.44 0.25 40.42
N GLU A 19 -4.32 1.57 40.27
CA GLU A 19 -5.00 2.38 39.27
C GLU A 19 -4.29 2.38 37.90
N TYR A 20 -3.02 1.96 37.83
CA TYR A 20 -2.25 1.97 36.59
C TYR A 20 -2.86 1.01 35.56
N ARG A 21 -2.89 1.44 34.30
CA ARG A 21 -3.40 0.68 33.16
C ARG A 21 -2.40 0.79 32.02
N PHE A 22 -2.13 -0.33 31.36
CA PHE A 22 -1.21 -0.36 30.23
C PHE A 22 -1.92 -0.84 28.97
N LEU A 23 -1.85 -0.04 27.90
CA LEU A 23 -2.35 -0.39 26.58
C LEU A 23 -1.22 -1.02 25.77
N GLN A 24 -1.48 -2.19 25.18
CA GLN A 24 -0.61 -2.85 24.22
C GLN A 24 -1.35 -2.99 22.89
N SER A 25 -0.92 -2.21 21.90
CA SER A 25 -1.47 -2.18 20.54
C SER A 25 -1.26 -3.47 19.76
N ALA A 26 0.00 -3.85 19.56
CA ALA A 26 0.40 -4.93 18.65
C ALA A 26 0.55 -6.28 19.37
N PRO A 27 -0.26 -7.30 19.05
CA PRO A 27 -0.12 -8.66 19.55
C PRO A 27 1.14 -9.38 19.06
N CYS A 28 1.73 -8.97 17.93
CA CYS A 28 3.04 -9.48 17.48
C CYS A 28 4.10 -9.39 18.59
N HIS A 29 4.11 -8.30 19.37
CA HIS A 29 5.02 -8.14 20.50
C HIS A 29 4.74 -9.13 21.63
N ALA A 30 3.47 -9.45 21.90
CA ALA A 30 3.11 -10.47 22.88
C ALA A 30 3.45 -11.88 22.39
N ASP A 31 3.34 -12.16 21.09
CA ASP A 31 3.78 -13.44 20.52
C ASP A 31 5.29 -13.64 20.68
N TRP A 32 6.09 -12.58 20.49
CA TRP A 32 7.52 -12.64 20.81
C TRP A 32 7.78 -12.95 22.28
N MET A 33 6.95 -12.47 23.20
CA MET A 33 7.07 -12.86 24.62
C MET A 33 6.68 -14.31 24.82
N ARG A 34 5.59 -14.78 24.19
CA ARG A 34 5.16 -16.17 24.27
C ARG A 34 6.27 -17.14 23.84
N VAL A 35 6.99 -16.80 22.77
CA VAL A 35 8.08 -17.63 22.20
C VAL A 35 9.37 -17.49 23.00
N HIS A 36 9.82 -16.26 23.31
CA HIS A 36 11.17 -16.02 23.84
C HIS A 36 11.24 -15.69 25.34
N TYR A 37 10.12 -15.27 25.95
CA TYR A 37 10.05 -14.84 27.36
C TYR A 37 8.74 -15.33 28.02
N PRO A 38 8.49 -16.65 28.11
CA PRO A 38 7.18 -17.21 28.50
C PRO A 38 6.72 -16.81 29.91
N GLU A 39 7.65 -16.48 30.81
CA GLU A 39 7.33 -15.95 32.13
C GLU A 39 6.67 -14.55 32.05
N ILE A 40 7.23 -13.65 31.24
CA ILE A 40 6.64 -12.33 30.96
C ILE A 40 5.25 -12.51 30.36
N PHE A 41 5.11 -13.41 29.38
CA PHE A 41 3.82 -13.69 28.75
C PHE A 41 2.77 -14.19 29.75
N THR A 42 3.16 -15.04 30.71
CA THR A 42 2.27 -15.52 31.77
C THR A 42 1.79 -14.37 32.67
N ARG A 43 2.69 -13.45 33.02
CA ARG A 43 2.35 -12.24 33.78
C ARG A 43 1.42 -11.30 33.00
N ILE A 44 1.63 -11.14 31.68
CA ILE A 44 0.71 -10.40 30.81
C ILE A 44 -0.68 -11.03 30.86
N ARG A 45 -0.82 -12.35 30.67
CA ARG A 45 -2.13 -13.04 30.73
C ARG A 45 -2.86 -12.78 32.06
N LYS A 46 -2.13 -12.82 33.19
CA LYS A 46 -2.68 -12.50 34.51
C LYS A 46 -3.17 -11.05 34.57
N ALA A 47 -2.35 -10.09 34.15
CA ALA A 47 -2.70 -8.67 34.17
C ALA A 47 -3.88 -8.32 33.24
N VAL A 48 -4.03 -9.04 32.11
CA VAL A 48 -5.20 -8.89 31.22
C VAL A 48 -6.47 -9.39 31.92
N LYS A 49 -6.43 -10.57 32.55
CA LYS A 49 -7.58 -11.12 33.30
C LYS A 49 -8.02 -10.20 34.45
N GLU A 50 -7.07 -9.48 35.05
CA GLU A 50 -7.33 -8.47 36.10
C GLU A 50 -7.82 -7.12 35.54
N GLY A 51 -7.87 -6.94 34.21
CA GLY A 51 -8.29 -5.69 33.57
C GLY A 51 -7.29 -4.54 33.73
N ARG A 52 -6.01 -4.85 33.98
CA ARG A 52 -4.92 -3.88 34.18
C ARG A 52 -3.99 -3.76 32.98
N TRP A 53 -4.00 -4.76 32.12
CA TRP A 53 -3.35 -4.76 30.81
C TRP A 53 -4.41 -4.87 29.73
N GLU A 54 -4.39 -3.96 28.76
CA GLU A 54 -5.36 -3.86 27.68
C GLU A 54 -4.67 -4.26 26.37
N PRO A 55 -4.87 -5.49 25.85
CA PRO A 55 -4.34 -5.91 24.56
C PRO A 55 -5.27 -5.44 23.42
N ASN A 56 -5.35 -4.13 23.24
CA ASN A 56 -6.28 -3.44 22.33
C ASN A 56 -5.50 -2.59 21.32
N GLY A 57 -5.98 -2.58 20.08
CA GLY A 57 -5.21 -2.13 18.91
C GLY A 57 -5.54 -2.89 17.63
N GLY A 58 -6.37 -3.94 17.71
CA GLY A 58 -7.12 -4.56 16.61
C GLY A 58 -6.31 -5.38 15.61
N MET A 59 -5.09 -4.96 15.27
CA MET A 59 -4.27 -5.48 14.18
C MET A 59 -3.07 -6.28 14.69
N TRP A 60 -2.41 -7.06 13.82
CA TRP A 60 -1.23 -7.88 14.16
C TRP A 60 -0.01 -7.02 14.54
N VAL A 61 0.24 -5.97 13.78
CA VAL A 61 1.17 -4.88 14.08
C VAL A 61 0.43 -3.53 13.98
N GLU A 62 1.17 -2.43 14.06
CA GLU A 62 0.71 -1.11 13.65
C GLU A 62 1.15 -0.87 12.18
N PRO A 63 0.37 -1.30 11.16
CA PRO A 63 0.76 -1.17 9.76
C PRO A 63 0.56 0.22 9.18
N ASP A 64 1.27 0.52 8.10
CA ASP A 64 0.88 1.62 7.20
C ASP A 64 -0.56 1.43 6.68
N CYS A 65 -1.26 2.53 6.43
CA CYS A 65 -2.69 2.51 6.09
C CYS A 65 -3.00 2.93 4.64
N ASN A 66 -1.99 3.17 3.81
CA ASN A 66 -2.14 3.58 2.41
C ASN A 66 -1.66 2.49 1.43
N ILE A 67 -0.50 1.89 1.70
CA ILE A 67 0.21 0.98 0.80
C ILE A 67 -0.35 -0.45 0.83
N PRO A 68 -0.64 -1.07 2.00
CA PRO A 68 -1.17 -2.44 2.03
C PRO A 68 -2.47 -2.57 1.24
N SER A 69 -2.64 -3.72 0.60
CA SER A 69 -3.91 -4.09 -0.04
C SER A 69 -5.06 -4.17 0.97
N GLY A 70 -6.30 -4.07 0.47
CA GLY A 70 -7.48 -4.24 1.32
C GLY A 70 -7.51 -5.61 2.01
N GLU A 71 -7.10 -6.66 1.30
CA GLU A 71 -6.99 -8.01 1.87
C GLU A 71 -5.96 -8.07 2.99
N ALA A 72 -4.76 -7.49 2.79
CA ALA A 72 -3.75 -7.43 3.85
C ALA A 72 -4.25 -6.67 5.07
N MET A 73 -5.02 -5.59 4.89
CA MET A 73 -5.65 -4.86 6.00
C MET A 73 -6.66 -5.73 6.78
N ILE A 74 -7.46 -6.53 6.08
CA ILE A 74 -8.32 -7.54 6.73
C ILE A 74 -7.46 -8.58 7.48
N ARG A 75 -6.35 -9.04 6.89
CA ARG A 75 -5.43 -9.99 7.54
C ARG A 75 -4.77 -9.42 8.78
N GLN A 76 -4.41 -8.13 8.79
CA GLN A 76 -3.92 -7.44 9.99
C GLN A 76 -4.92 -7.60 11.13
N PHE A 77 -6.20 -7.27 10.91
CA PHE A 77 -7.25 -7.43 11.92
C PHE A 77 -7.50 -8.89 12.28
N LEU A 78 -7.59 -9.78 11.29
CA LEU A 78 -7.86 -11.21 11.51
C LEU A 78 -6.80 -11.82 12.43
N PHE A 79 -5.52 -11.61 12.12
CA PHE A 79 -4.41 -12.17 12.89
C PHE A 79 -4.32 -11.52 14.27
N GLY A 80 -4.57 -10.20 14.35
CA GLY A 80 -4.61 -9.49 15.63
C GLY A 80 -5.69 -10.02 16.56
N GLN A 81 -6.94 -10.06 16.09
CA GLN A 81 -8.09 -10.55 16.85
C GLN A 81 -8.00 -12.03 17.19
N ALA A 82 -7.53 -12.87 16.25
CA ALA A 82 -7.36 -14.30 16.51
C ALA A 82 -6.34 -14.54 17.64
N PHE A 83 -5.23 -13.79 17.65
CA PHE A 83 -4.22 -13.90 18.69
C PHE A 83 -4.77 -13.48 20.06
N THR A 84 -5.40 -12.31 20.15
CA THR A 84 -5.91 -11.78 21.43
C THR A 84 -7.03 -12.65 22.00
N ARG A 85 -7.96 -13.13 21.18
CA ARG A 85 -9.00 -14.07 21.60
C ARG A 85 -8.40 -15.38 22.11
N LYS A 86 -7.49 -15.99 21.36
CA LYS A 86 -6.88 -17.28 21.70
C LYS A 86 -6.08 -17.22 23.01
N HIS A 87 -5.32 -16.15 23.23
CA HIS A 87 -4.34 -16.10 24.31
C HIS A 87 -4.80 -15.31 25.54
N PHE A 88 -5.71 -14.36 25.36
CA PHE A 88 -6.14 -13.44 26.41
C PHE A 88 -7.65 -13.43 26.66
N ASP A 89 -8.45 -14.16 25.87
CA ASP A 89 -9.93 -14.10 25.93
C ASP A 89 -10.45 -12.66 25.80
N TYR A 90 -9.79 -11.89 24.92
CA TYR A 90 -10.06 -10.47 24.71
C TYR A 90 -10.32 -10.20 23.23
N THR A 91 -11.37 -9.43 22.94
CA THR A 91 -11.67 -8.93 21.60
C THR A 91 -11.44 -7.43 21.57
N ALA A 92 -10.53 -6.98 20.71
CA ALA A 92 -10.19 -5.57 20.57
C ALA A 92 -11.34 -4.80 19.91
N ASP A 93 -11.72 -3.66 20.47
CA ASP A 93 -12.75 -2.75 19.95
C ASP A 93 -12.18 -1.42 19.45
N VAL A 94 -10.91 -1.14 19.73
CA VAL A 94 -10.18 0.05 19.29
C VAL A 94 -9.12 -0.35 18.26
N PHE A 95 -9.17 0.30 17.10
CA PHE A 95 -8.05 0.40 16.18
C PHE A 95 -7.14 1.54 16.64
N TRP A 96 -6.01 1.18 17.25
CA TRP A 96 -5.03 2.13 17.78
C TRP A 96 -3.92 2.34 16.75
N GLN A 97 -3.88 3.52 16.14
CA GLN A 97 -2.80 3.91 15.24
C GLN A 97 -2.29 5.33 15.45
N PRO A 98 -1.36 5.55 16.39
CA PRO A 98 -0.91 6.90 16.73
C PRO A 98 0.04 7.47 15.67
N ASP A 99 0.83 6.63 15.00
CA ASP A 99 2.04 7.07 14.28
C ASP A 99 2.06 6.73 12.77
N VAL A 100 0.89 6.51 12.16
CA VAL A 100 0.79 6.17 10.73
C VAL A 100 0.66 7.39 9.84
N PHE A 101 1.25 7.29 8.65
CA PHE A 101 1.39 8.37 7.67
C PHE A 101 0.14 8.54 6.77
N GLY A 102 -1.02 8.77 7.40
CA GLY A 102 -2.32 9.00 6.75
C GLY A 102 -3.19 7.75 6.66
N TYR A 103 -4.50 7.93 6.42
CA TYR A 103 -5.47 6.83 6.51
C TYR A 103 -6.44 6.79 5.34
N SER A 104 -6.49 5.64 4.66
CA SER A 104 -7.41 5.35 3.57
C SER A 104 -8.88 5.44 3.98
N ALA A 105 -9.71 5.98 3.08
CA ALA A 105 -11.15 6.12 3.26
C ALA A 105 -11.93 4.78 3.31
N ALA A 106 -11.29 3.65 2.99
CA ALA A 106 -11.91 2.33 3.07
C ALA A 106 -11.90 1.74 4.49
N ILE A 107 -11.04 2.26 5.37
CA ILE A 107 -10.79 1.71 6.70
C ILE A 107 -12.05 1.63 7.58
N PRO A 108 -12.98 2.61 7.60
CA PRO A 108 -14.21 2.48 8.38
C PRO A 108 -15.02 1.22 8.05
N GLN A 109 -15.14 0.89 6.77
CA GLN A 109 -15.82 -0.32 6.31
C GLN A 109 -15.08 -1.58 6.77
N ILE A 110 -13.76 -1.63 6.55
CA ILE A 110 -12.91 -2.76 6.95
C ILE A 110 -12.99 -2.99 8.46
N MET A 111 -12.84 -1.94 9.26
CA MET A 111 -12.95 -1.98 10.73
C MET A 111 -14.27 -2.61 11.17
N ARG A 112 -15.39 -2.12 10.64
CA ARG A 112 -16.71 -2.65 10.99
C ARG A 112 -16.89 -4.10 10.56
N GLY A 113 -16.38 -4.48 9.38
CA GLY A 113 -16.36 -5.87 8.92
C GLY A 113 -15.54 -6.80 9.82
N CYS A 114 -14.49 -6.27 10.45
CA CYS A 114 -13.66 -7.00 11.41
C CYS A 114 -14.13 -6.88 12.88
N GLY A 115 -15.26 -6.23 13.14
CA GLY A 115 -15.84 -6.08 14.48
C GLY A 115 -15.14 -5.02 15.37
N VAL A 116 -14.38 -4.11 14.79
CA VAL A 116 -13.71 -2.99 15.48
C VAL A 116 -14.52 -1.71 15.28
N ARG A 117 -14.83 -0.99 16.35
CA ARG A 117 -15.83 0.10 16.33
C ARG A 117 -15.22 1.49 16.49
N PHE A 118 -14.06 1.57 17.12
CA PHE A 118 -13.41 2.81 17.51
C PHE A 118 -12.06 2.96 16.83
N PHE A 119 -11.73 4.18 16.43
CA PHE A 119 -10.43 4.53 15.87
C PHE A 119 -9.75 5.57 16.76
N MET A 120 -8.47 5.36 17.08
CA MET A 120 -7.68 6.31 17.84
C MET A 120 -6.35 6.58 17.15
N THR A 121 -5.99 7.86 16.98
CA THR A 121 -4.76 8.26 16.29
C THR A 121 -4.21 9.59 16.81
N THR A 122 -3.00 9.96 16.38
CA THR A 122 -2.35 11.24 16.66
C THR A 122 -1.84 11.94 15.41
N LYS A 123 -1.28 11.21 14.44
CA LYS A 123 -0.42 11.79 13.38
C LYS A 123 -1.03 12.95 12.59
N LEU A 124 -2.35 13.05 12.44
CA LEU A 124 -2.99 14.20 11.77
C LEU A 124 -2.78 15.54 12.48
N SER A 125 -2.35 15.57 13.75
CA SER A 125 -1.94 16.80 14.41
C SER A 125 -0.60 17.35 13.89
N TRP A 126 0.10 16.60 13.03
CA TRP A 126 1.40 16.95 12.46
C TRP A 126 1.31 17.50 11.04
N ASN A 127 0.11 17.74 10.51
CA ASN A 127 -0.08 18.38 9.21
C ASN A 127 0.75 19.66 9.10
N ASP A 128 1.51 19.80 8.01
CA ASP A 128 2.38 20.95 7.75
C ASP A 128 1.58 22.21 7.32
N THR A 129 0.42 22.02 6.70
CA THR A 129 -0.33 23.10 6.05
C THR A 129 -1.61 23.45 6.80
N ASN A 130 -2.45 22.44 7.11
CA ASN A 130 -3.77 22.66 7.72
C ASN A 130 -3.95 21.91 9.04
N ARG A 131 -4.40 22.60 10.07
CA ARG A 131 -4.86 21.96 11.30
C ARG A 131 -6.16 21.21 11.04
N PHE A 132 -6.21 19.93 11.39
CA PHE A 132 -7.44 19.14 11.29
C PHE A 132 -8.54 19.68 12.24
N PRO A 133 -9.81 19.79 11.79
CA PRO A 133 -10.84 20.54 12.53
C PRO A 133 -11.44 19.82 13.74
N TYR A 134 -11.28 18.50 13.87
CA TYR A 134 -11.94 17.70 14.91
C TYR A 134 -10.98 16.79 15.67
N ASP A 135 -11.18 16.70 16.99
CA ASP A 135 -10.58 15.66 17.82
C ASP A 135 -11.48 14.42 17.92
N THR A 136 -12.80 14.56 18.10
CA THR A 136 -13.73 13.40 18.08
C THR A 136 -14.80 13.62 17.03
N PHE A 137 -15.03 12.61 16.19
CA PHE A 137 -15.95 12.71 15.06
C PHE A 137 -16.40 11.32 14.60
N HIS A 138 -17.48 11.28 13.81
CA HIS A 138 -17.82 10.12 13.00
C HIS A 138 -16.97 10.12 11.73
N TRP A 139 -16.08 9.15 11.61
CA TRP A 139 -15.34 8.93 10.38
C TRP A 139 -16.17 8.05 9.45
N GLN A 140 -16.58 8.62 8.32
CA GLN A 140 -17.39 7.98 7.30
C GLN A 140 -16.53 7.54 6.10
N GLY A 141 -16.57 6.24 5.79
CA GLY A 141 -15.86 5.66 4.66
C GLY A 141 -16.58 5.84 3.33
N ILE A 142 -15.96 5.34 2.25
CA ILE A 142 -16.46 5.48 0.88
C ILE A 142 -17.83 4.84 0.62
N ASP A 143 -18.23 3.86 1.43
CA ASP A 143 -19.51 3.15 1.34
C ASP A 143 -20.58 3.74 2.27
N GLY A 144 -20.23 4.79 3.01
CA GLY A 144 -21.09 5.42 4.01
C GLY A 144 -21.02 4.80 5.40
N THR A 145 -20.25 3.72 5.61
CA THR A 145 -20.02 3.12 6.93
C THR A 145 -19.34 4.12 7.88
N ARG A 146 -19.76 4.16 9.15
CA ARG A 146 -19.24 5.08 10.17
C ARG A 146 -18.59 4.36 11.35
N VAL A 147 -17.49 4.92 11.82
CA VAL A 147 -16.81 4.58 13.09
C VAL A 147 -16.55 5.86 13.88
N ILE A 148 -16.47 5.77 15.21
CA ILE A 148 -16.07 6.93 16.03
C ILE A 148 -14.56 7.00 16.07
N ALA A 149 -14.01 8.14 15.63
CA ALA A 149 -12.59 8.44 15.67
C ALA A 149 -12.29 9.42 16.82
N HIS A 150 -11.17 9.23 17.51
CA HIS A 150 -10.65 10.15 18.51
C HIS A 150 -9.16 10.44 18.31
N PHE A 151 -8.82 11.72 18.19
CA PHE A 151 -7.46 12.21 18.11
C PHE A 151 -6.96 12.61 19.49
N HIS A 152 -5.80 12.05 19.83
CA HIS A 152 -5.10 12.35 21.06
C HIS A 152 -3.67 12.76 20.72
N ASN A 153 -2.96 13.31 21.70
CA ASN A 153 -1.52 13.54 21.58
C ASN A 153 -0.76 12.43 22.33
N ILE A 154 0.36 11.99 21.77
CA ILE A 154 1.29 11.04 22.42
C ILE A 154 2.45 11.79 23.09
N HIS A 155 3.33 11.05 23.78
CA HIS A 155 4.48 11.58 24.54
C HIS A 155 4.12 12.66 25.56
N CYS A 156 2.90 12.61 26.09
CA CYS A 156 2.45 13.56 27.09
C CYS A 156 3.00 13.19 28.46
N TRP A 157 3.73 14.11 29.09
CA TRP A 157 4.03 14.01 30.51
C TRP A 157 2.77 14.43 31.30
N PRO A 158 2.29 13.66 32.29
CA PRO A 158 1.00 13.92 32.94
C PRO A 158 1.07 15.04 34.01
N GLU A 159 1.81 16.12 33.75
CA GLU A 159 1.97 17.25 34.66
C GLU A 159 0.89 18.34 34.48
N PRO A 160 0.67 19.20 35.50
CA PRO A 160 -0.34 20.26 35.44
C PRO A 160 -0.32 21.09 34.16
N ARG A 161 0.87 21.54 33.73
CA ARG A 161 1.02 22.40 32.56
C ARG A 161 0.62 21.66 31.28
N ALA A 162 1.11 20.44 31.09
CA ALA A 162 0.79 19.62 29.94
C ALA A 162 -0.72 19.33 29.85
N LEU A 163 -1.38 18.99 30.96
CA LEU A 163 -2.83 18.77 30.96
C LEU A 163 -3.63 20.02 30.60
N GLN A 164 -3.20 21.19 31.09
CA GLN A 164 -3.81 22.47 30.69
C GLN A 164 -3.61 22.75 29.20
N ASP A 165 -2.40 22.56 28.67
CA ASP A 165 -2.11 22.75 27.24
C ASP A 165 -2.93 21.79 26.36
N GLN A 166 -3.10 20.54 26.81
CA GLN A 166 -3.98 19.57 26.14
C GLN A 166 -5.42 20.09 26.12
N TRP A 167 -5.95 20.56 27.25
CA TRP A 167 -7.30 21.14 27.30
C TRP A 167 -7.44 22.37 26.40
N TRP A 168 -6.48 23.28 26.39
CA TRP A 168 -6.57 24.50 25.59
C TRP A 168 -6.61 24.23 24.09
N THR A 169 -5.96 23.16 23.65
CA THR A 169 -5.91 22.75 22.25
C THR A 169 -7.06 21.84 21.80
N VAL A 170 -7.97 21.42 22.69
CA VAL A 170 -9.17 20.65 22.29
C VAL A 170 -9.97 21.43 21.24
N GLN A 171 -10.27 20.77 20.13
CA GLN A 171 -11.14 21.30 19.07
C GLN A 171 -12.62 21.12 19.46
N HIS A 172 -13.55 21.88 18.84
CA HIS A 172 -15.01 21.70 18.95
C HIS A 172 -15.53 21.44 20.39
N LYS A 173 -15.10 22.30 21.33
CA LYS A 173 -15.43 22.23 22.77
C LYS A 173 -16.93 22.42 23.09
N ASP A 174 -17.71 22.87 22.11
CA ASP A 174 -19.17 22.89 22.15
C ASP A 174 -19.79 21.48 22.18
N VAL A 175 -19.05 20.47 21.71
CA VAL A 175 -19.45 19.04 21.75
C VAL A 175 -18.54 18.23 22.67
N GLN A 176 -17.21 18.42 22.58
CA GLN A 176 -16.24 17.62 23.32
C GLN A 176 -15.79 18.28 24.63
N ASP A 177 -15.87 17.53 25.72
CA ASP A 177 -15.52 17.94 27.08
C ASP A 177 -14.32 17.19 27.68
N ARG A 178 -13.70 16.25 26.94
CA ARG A 178 -12.60 15.41 27.43
C ARG A 178 -11.65 14.98 26.30
N ARG A 179 -10.41 14.63 26.65
CA ARG A 179 -9.38 14.09 25.73
C ARG A 179 -8.67 12.91 26.38
N TYR A 180 -8.34 11.89 25.60
CA TYR A 180 -7.49 10.79 26.05
C TYR A 180 -6.04 11.24 26.05
N VAL A 181 -5.31 10.99 27.15
CA VAL A 181 -3.90 11.39 27.28
C VAL A 181 -3.06 10.14 27.59
N PRO A 182 -2.52 9.46 26.57
CA PRO A 182 -1.54 8.43 26.80
C PRO A 182 -0.23 9.06 27.27
N TYR A 183 0.34 8.51 28.33
CA TYR A 183 1.64 8.94 28.86
C TYR A 183 2.66 7.81 28.81
N GLY A 184 3.93 8.19 28.67
CA GLY A 184 5.05 7.28 28.51
C GLY A 184 5.87 7.54 27.25
N PHE A 185 7.00 6.84 27.16
CA PHE A 185 7.91 6.93 26.02
C PHE A 185 7.62 5.85 24.98
N GLY A 186 7.43 6.29 23.74
CA GLY A 186 7.25 5.46 22.54
C GLY A 186 8.56 5.24 21.77
N ASP A 187 8.51 5.23 20.44
CA ASP A 187 9.63 5.34 19.50
C ASP A 187 10.82 4.40 19.80
N GLY A 188 10.48 3.12 20.02
CA GLY A 188 11.47 2.10 20.31
C GLY A 188 11.60 1.73 21.79
N GLY A 189 10.60 2.09 22.61
CA GLY A 189 10.31 1.49 23.91
C GLY A 189 10.71 2.34 25.11
N GLY A 190 10.33 1.88 26.31
CA GLY A 190 10.48 2.64 27.55
C GLY A 190 9.20 2.60 28.36
N GLY A 191 8.08 2.91 27.72
CA GLY A 191 6.79 2.99 28.39
C GLY A 191 6.75 4.13 29.42
N PRO A 192 5.76 4.14 30.32
CA PRO A 192 5.70 5.14 31.37
C PRO A 192 6.76 4.90 32.45
N GLN A 193 7.12 5.97 33.14
CA GLN A 193 8.02 5.93 34.30
C GLN A 193 7.23 6.03 35.60
N GLU A 194 7.83 5.60 36.71
CA GLU A 194 7.22 5.68 38.04
C GLU A 194 6.82 7.13 38.38
N GLU A 195 7.68 8.10 38.06
CA GLU A 195 7.41 9.52 38.28
C GLU A 195 6.15 10.00 37.54
N MET A 196 5.88 9.49 36.34
CA MET A 196 4.68 9.85 35.59
C MET A 196 3.42 9.36 36.30
N VAL A 197 3.44 8.15 36.87
CA VAL A 197 2.31 7.58 37.62
C VAL A 197 2.10 8.33 38.94
N GLU A 198 3.19 8.70 39.59
CA GLU A 198 3.16 9.49 40.82
C GLU A 198 2.62 10.91 40.58
N ILE A 199 2.98 11.55 39.47
CA ILE A 199 2.43 12.85 39.09
C ILE A 199 0.95 12.71 38.70
N SER A 200 0.58 11.67 37.95
CA SER A 200 -0.81 11.47 37.52
C SER A 200 -1.77 11.33 38.71
N ARG A 201 -1.33 10.75 39.83
CA ARG A 201 -2.05 10.72 41.12
C ARG A 201 -2.30 12.11 41.71
N ARG A 202 -1.34 13.02 41.59
CA ARG A 202 -1.41 14.37 42.18
C ARG A 202 -2.30 15.32 41.38
N VAL A 203 -2.50 15.05 40.08
CA VAL A 203 -3.28 15.91 39.17
C VAL A 203 -4.71 15.43 38.94
N VAL A 204 -5.17 14.40 39.65
CA VAL A 204 -6.54 13.85 39.53
C VAL A 204 -7.61 14.95 39.69
N ASP A 205 -7.47 15.79 40.70
CA ASP A 205 -8.39 16.90 41.01
C ASP A 205 -7.60 18.10 41.57
N LEU A 206 -6.52 18.47 40.89
CA LEU A 206 -5.70 19.63 41.25
C LEU A 206 -6.38 20.91 40.75
N GLU A 207 -6.60 21.87 41.66
CA GLU A 207 -7.21 23.17 41.32
C GLU A 207 -6.49 23.85 40.15
N GLY A 208 -7.26 24.33 39.16
CA GLY A 208 -6.73 24.93 37.93
C GLY A 208 -6.28 23.92 36.86
N CYS A 209 -6.36 22.61 37.09
CA CYS A 209 -6.11 21.57 36.09
C CYS A 209 -7.41 20.86 35.67
N PRO A 210 -7.50 20.33 34.43
CA PRO A 210 -8.56 19.41 34.07
C PRO A 210 -8.55 18.20 34.99
N ARG A 211 -9.74 17.74 35.41
CA ARG A 211 -9.87 16.49 36.17
C ARG A 211 -9.37 15.31 35.35
N ALA A 212 -8.53 14.48 35.97
CA ALA A 212 -7.90 13.34 35.31
C ALA A 212 -8.21 12.03 36.05
N ARG A 213 -8.25 10.92 35.31
CA ARG A 213 -8.35 9.57 35.87
C ARG A 213 -7.70 8.58 34.93
N HIS A 214 -7.15 7.49 35.48
CA HIS A 214 -6.73 6.38 34.65
C HIS A 214 -7.94 5.63 34.09
N ILE A 215 -7.90 5.33 32.79
CA ILE A 215 -8.99 4.68 32.07
C ILE A 215 -8.39 3.90 30.90
N SER A 216 -9.02 2.78 30.53
CA SER A 216 -8.68 2.03 29.32
C SER A 216 -9.16 2.76 28.07
N ALA A 217 -8.53 2.49 26.93
CA ALA A 217 -8.94 3.03 25.64
C ALA A 217 -10.38 2.57 25.31
N SER A 218 -10.71 1.29 25.50
CA SER A 218 -12.09 0.78 25.32
C SER A 218 -13.09 1.58 26.15
N ARG A 219 -12.85 1.73 27.46
CA ARG A 219 -13.83 2.38 28.34
C ARG A 219 -14.00 3.85 27.98
N TYR A 220 -12.90 4.53 27.65
CA TYR A 220 -12.93 5.91 27.20
C TYR A 220 -13.76 6.08 25.92
N MET A 221 -13.54 5.24 24.90
CA MET A 221 -14.27 5.34 23.65
C MET A 221 -15.76 4.96 23.79
N ASN A 222 -16.09 3.97 24.63
CA ASN A 222 -17.49 3.66 24.95
C ASN A 222 -18.16 4.82 25.73
N ASP A 223 -17.44 5.51 26.61
CA ASP A 223 -17.95 6.72 27.28
C ASP A 223 -18.23 7.85 26.25
N LEU A 224 -17.32 8.08 25.29
CA LEU A 224 -17.55 9.05 24.20
C LEU A 224 -18.76 8.67 23.33
N GLU A 225 -18.87 7.40 22.95
CA GLU A 225 -20.00 6.89 22.16
C GLU A 225 -21.33 7.15 22.89
N ARG A 226 -21.41 6.79 24.17
CA ARG A 226 -22.61 7.00 24.98
C ARG A 226 -22.96 8.48 25.15
N ASP A 227 -21.97 9.32 25.45
CA ASP A 227 -22.22 10.70 25.90
C ASP A 227 -22.34 11.70 24.74
N LEU A 228 -21.59 11.47 23.64
CA LEU A 228 -21.37 12.48 22.60
C LEU A 228 -21.81 12.05 21.20
N ALA A 229 -21.99 10.75 20.90
CA ALA A 229 -22.14 10.28 19.50
C ALA A 229 -23.23 10.99 18.68
N ALA A 230 -24.36 11.37 19.30
CA ALA A 230 -25.46 12.06 18.61
C ALA A 230 -25.12 13.50 18.17
N ARG A 231 -24.07 14.10 18.75
CA ARG A 231 -23.66 15.50 18.51
C ARG A 231 -22.32 15.61 17.76
N LEU A 232 -21.63 14.49 17.53
CA LEU A 232 -20.33 14.49 16.87
C LEU A 232 -20.45 14.92 15.40
N PRO A 233 -19.51 15.74 14.89
CA PRO A 233 -19.43 16.05 13.47
C PRO A 233 -19.07 14.81 12.65
N ILE A 234 -19.31 14.86 11.34
CA ILE A 234 -18.96 13.78 10.41
C ILE A 234 -17.82 14.25 9.51
N TRP A 235 -16.77 13.43 9.40
CA TRP A 235 -15.74 13.56 8.37
C TRP A 235 -15.90 12.43 7.35
N THR A 236 -16.11 12.76 6.08
CA THR A 236 -16.28 11.77 5.00
C THR A 236 -15.03 11.69 4.13
N GLY A 237 -14.56 10.48 3.86
CA GLY A 237 -13.42 10.22 2.98
C GLY A 237 -12.13 9.95 3.75
N GLU A 238 -11.00 10.20 3.10
CA GLU A 238 -9.68 9.89 3.65
C GLU A 238 -9.29 10.88 4.75
N LEU A 239 -8.45 10.41 5.67
CA LEU A 239 -7.74 11.24 6.63
C LEU A 239 -6.34 11.43 6.08
N TYR A 240 -6.22 12.33 5.10
CA TYR A 240 -4.98 12.63 4.41
C TYR A 240 -3.99 13.32 5.38
N LEU A 241 -2.82 12.72 5.57
CA LEU A 241 -1.74 13.35 6.32
C LEU A 241 -1.00 14.30 5.40
N GLU A 242 -1.02 15.58 5.74
CA GLU A 242 -0.32 16.63 5.03
C GLU A 242 1.15 16.68 5.47
N LYS A 243 1.83 15.53 5.50
CA LYS A 243 3.24 15.35 5.86
C LYS A 243 3.70 13.97 5.41
N HIS A 244 5.01 13.74 5.33
CA HIS A 244 5.61 12.43 5.07
C HIS A 244 5.21 11.80 3.73
N ARG A 245 5.04 12.63 2.69
CA ARG A 245 4.58 12.19 1.36
C ARG A 245 5.63 11.36 0.62
N GLY A 246 6.92 11.52 0.94
CA GLY A 246 8.03 10.72 0.41
C GLY A 246 7.91 9.23 0.73
N THR A 247 7.23 8.88 1.82
CA THR A 247 7.00 7.48 2.24
C THR A 247 6.29 6.61 1.19
N LEU A 248 5.55 7.21 0.27
CA LEU A 248 4.89 6.53 -0.84
C LEU A 248 5.88 6.01 -1.91
N THR A 249 7.09 6.58 -1.95
CA THR A 249 8.07 6.36 -3.03
C THR A 249 9.42 5.85 -2.51
N SER A 250 9.86 6.30 -1.33
CA SER A 250 11.14 5.93 -0.69
C SER A 250 11.36 4.41 -0.66
N ILE A 251 12.57 3.94 -0.96
CA ILE A 251 12.92 2.50 -0.95
C ILE A 251 11.96 1.63 -1.78
N HIS A 252 11.95 1.86 -3.10
CA HIS A 252 11.12 1.13 -4.07
C HIS A 252 11.12 -0.40 -3.89
N GLY A 253 12.27 -1.00 -3.54
CA GLY A 253 12.40 -2.45 -3.34
C GLY A 253 11.44 -3.00 -2.28
N VAL A 254 11.19 -2.25 -1.20
CA VAL A 254 10.25 -2.61 -0.13
C VAL A 254 8.81 -2.59 -0.64
N LYS A 255 8.40 -1.52 -1.33
CA LYS A 255 7.04 -1.37 -1.91
C LYS A 255 6.73 -2.46 -2.93
N ARG A 256 7.69 -2.72 -3.83
CA ARG A 256 7.58 -3.78 -4.84
C ARG A 256 7.54 -5.15 -4.16
N GLY A 257 8.40 -5.38 -3.17
CA GLY A 257 8.41 -6.60 -2.37
C GLY A 257 7.05 -6.89 -1.76
N ASN A 258 6.46 -5.91 -1.06
CA ASN A 258 5.13 -6.03 -0.46
C ASN A 258 4.07 -6.40 -1.50
N ARG A 259 3.92 -5.63 -2.58
CA ARG A 259 2.87 -5.88 -3.58
C ARG A 259 3.00 -7.26 -4.23
N LYS A 260 4.22 -7.67 -4.58
CA LYS A 260 4.43 -8.98 -5.21
C LYS A 260 4.21 -10.13 -4.21
N ALA A 261 4.54 -9.94 -2.94
CA ALA A 261 4.26 -10.91 -1.88
C ALA A 261 2.75 -11.04 -1.58
N GLU A 262 2.00 -9.92 -1.54
CA GLU A 262 0.54 -9.92 -1.39
C GLU A 262 -0.15 -10.70 -2.51
N LEU A 263 0.23 -10.44 -3.77
CA LEU A 263 -0.31 -11.15 -4.93
C LEU A 263 0.03 -12.64 -4.89
N ALA A 264 1.27 -12.99 -4.55
CA ALA A 264 1.70 -14.38 -4.47
C ALA A 264 0.93 -15.16 -3.39
N LEU A 265 0.74 -14.57 -2.20
CA LEU A 265 -0.05 -15.20 -1.13
C LEU A 265 -1.51 -15.37 -1.53
N ARG A 266 -2.10 -14.35 -2.16
CA ARG A 266 -3.48 -14.41 -2.65
C ARG A 266 -3.67 -15.52 -3.70
N ASP A 267 -2.74 -15.64 -4.64
CA ASP A 267 -2.78 -16.68 -5.66
C ASP A 267 -2.53 -18.08 -5.08
N ALA A 268 -1.65 -18.19 -4.09
CA ALA A 268 -1.42 -19.45 -3.36
C ALA A 268 -2.66 -19.92 -2.62
N GLU A 269 -3.34 -19.04 -1.88
CA GLU A 269 -4.56 -19.40 -1.16
C GLU A 269 -5.71 -19.78 -2.10
N TRP A 270 -5.86 -19.08 -3.23
CA TRP A 270 -6.80 -19.47 -4.26
C TRP A 270 -6.50 -20.87 -4.79
N ALA A 271 -5.25 -21.13 -5.20
CA ALA A 271 -4.85 -22.42 -5.76
C ALA A 271 -5.02 -23.56 -4.73
N LEU A 272 -4.64 -23.32 -3.47
CA LEU A 272 -4.83 -24.29 -2.38
C LEU A 272 -6.30 -24.53 -2.06
N SER A 273 -7.14 -23.49 -2.11
CA SER A 273 -8.59 -23.63 -1.94
C SER A 273 -9.20 -24.46 -3.08
N LEU A 274 -8.75 -24.25 -4.32
CA LEU A 274 -9.15 -25.08 -5.46
C LEU A 274 -8.70 -26.53 -5.27
N ALA A 275 -7.43 -26.76 -4.95
CA ALA A 275 -6.89 -28.10 -4.70
C ALA A 275 -7.60 -28.82 -3.53
N ARG A 276 -8.05 -28.07 -2.52
CA ARG A 276 -8.83 -28.62 -1.40
C ARG A 276 -10.16 -29.21 -1.84
N VAL A 277 -10.82 -28.62 -2.83
CA VAL A 277 -12.06 -29.19 -3.43
C VAL A 277 -11.79 -30.57 -4.04
N PHE A 278 -10.59 -30.80 -4.56
CA PHE A 278 -10.15 -32.08 -5.12
C PHE A 278 -9.53 -33.03 -4.09
N GLY A 279 -9.54 -32.69 -2.80
CA GLY A 279 -9.08 -33.56 -1.71
C GLY A 279 -7.64 -33.31 -1.24
N CYS A 280 -6.94 -32.30 -1.76
CA CYS A 280 -5.63 -31.90 -1.22
C CYS A 280 -5.77 -31.32 0.20
N ASP A 281 -4.75 -31.46 1.05
CA ASP A 281 -4.74 -30.82 2.37
C ASP A 281 -4.39 -29.33 2.28
N TYR A 282 -5.04 -28.51 3.10
CA TYR A 282 -4.78 -27.07 3.17
C TYR A 282 -3.68 -26.78 4.20
N PRO A 283 -2.50 -26.29 3.80
CA PRO A 283 -1.33 -26.14 4.66
C PRO A 283 -1.40 -24.87 5.51
N THR A 284 -2.38 -24.81 6.42
CA THR A 284 -2.70 -23.63 7.25
C THR A 284 -1.46 -23.06 7.97
N ASP A 285 -0.68 -23.91 8.65
CA ASP A 285 0.46 -23.44 9.45
C ASP A 285 1.56 -22.80 8.59
N LYS A 286 1.79 -23.34 7.38
CA LYS A 286 2.77 -22.77 6.44
C LYS A 286 2.31 -21.41 5.93
N LEU A 287 1.03 -21.30 5.53
CA LEU A 287 0.46 -20.04 5.08
C LEU A 287 0.43 -18.99 6.20
N GLU A 288 0.04 -19.37 7.42
CA GLU A 288 0.01 -18.47 8.57
C GLU A 288 1.41 -17.91 8.86
N ALA A 289 2.45 -18.74 8.76
CA ALA A 289 3.83 -18.30 8.93
C ALA A 289 4.24 -17.26 7.86
N LEU A 290 3.91 -17.49 6.59
CA LEU A 290 4.22 -16.55 5.50
C LEU A 290 3.45 -15.23 5.67
N TRP A 291 2.16 -15.28 6.03
CA TRP A 291 1.37 -14.10 6.33
C TRP A 291 1.95 -13.30 7.49
N LYS A 292 2.33 -13.94 8.60
CA LYS A 292 2.94 -13.22 9.73
C LYS A 292 4.20 -12.46 9.33
N VAL A 293 5.02 -13.01 8.44
CA VAL A 293 6.21 -12.32 7.90
C VAL A 293 5.80 -11.11 7.06
N LEU A 294 4.87 -11.28 6.11
CA LEU A 294 4.33 -10.17 5.30
C LEU A 294 3.77 -9.06 6.21
N LEU A 295 2.84 -9.40 7.10
CA LEU A 295 2.14 -8.45 7.96
C LEU A 295 3.09 -7.72 8.91
N THR A 296 4.15 -8.39 9.40
CA THR A 296 5.15 -7.75 10.26
C THR A 296 5.97 -6.71 9.50
N ASN A 297 6.33 -6.99 8.24
CA ASN A 297 7.04 -6.03 7.38
C ASN A 297 6.14 -4.91 6.82
N GLN A 298 4.83 -4.97 7.05
CA GLN A 298 3.89 -3.87 6.76
C GLN A 298 3.84 -2.80 7.86
N PHE A 299 4.62 -2.95 8.94
CA PHE A 299 4.75 -1.93 9.99
C PHE A 299 5.05 -0.54 9.40
N HIS A 300 4.48 0.49 10.02
CA HIS A 300 4.47 1.86 9.49
C HIS A 300 5.86 2.50 9.30
N ASP A 301 6.93 1.99 9.91
CA ASP A 301 8.29 2.45 9.58
C ASP A 301 9.07 1.54 8.62
N VAL A 302 8.59 0.32 8.41
CA VAL A 302 9.26 -0.64 7.52
C VAL A 302 8.76 -0.43 6.10
N LEU A 303 7.44 -0.51 5.87
CA LEU A 303 6.87 -0.46 4.52
C LEU A 303 7.02 0.93 3.86
N PRO A 304 6.78 2.03 4.59
CA PRO A 304 7.20 3.38 4.22
C PRO A 304 8.68 3.60 3.90
N GLY A 305 9.57 2.66 4.23
CA GLY A 305 11.00 2.76 3.90
C GLY A 305 11.74 3.82 4.73
N SER A 306 11.21 4.11 5.92
CA SER A 306 11.73 5.10 6.85
C SER A 306 12.63 4.50 7.94
N SER A 307 13.03 3.25 7.78
CA SER A 307 13.97 2.57 8.68
C SER A 307 15.41 2.64 8.17
N ILE A 308 16.36 2.33 9.05
CA ILE A 308 17.78 2.18 8.70
C ILE A 308 17.99 1.06 7.67
N ALA A 309 19.07 1.15 6.87
CA ALA A 309 19.36 0.23 5.77
C ALA A 309 19.23 -1.27 6.14
N PRO A 310 19.79 -1.77 7.27
CA PRO A 310 19.65 -3.19 7.64
C PRO A 310 18.20 -3.68 7.80
N VAL A 311 17.26 -2.79 8.17
CA VAL A 311 15.83 -3.12 8.27
C VAL A 311 15.23 -3.24 6.88
N ASN A 312 15.55 -2.31 5.98
CA ASN A 312 15.07 -2.32 4.60
C ASN A 312 15.61 -3.54 3.83
N ASP A 313 16.89 -3.84 3.95
CA ASP A 313 17.53 -5.01 3.33
C ASP A 313 16.90 -6.31 3.82
N ARG A 314 16.58 -6.37 5.11
CA ARG A 314 15.87 -7.50 5.72
C ARG A 314 14.45 -7.63 5.17
N ALA A 315 13.68 -6.56 5.13
CA ALA A 315 12.32 -6.58 4.62
C ALA A 315 12.27 -7.02 3.15
N ILE A 316 13.17 -6.50 2.30
CA ILE A 316 13.28 -6.90 0.89
C ILE A 316 13.53 -8.40 0.76
N ARG A 317 14.47 -8.94 1.54
CA ARG A 317 14.77 -10.38 1.55
C ARG A 317 13.56 -11.20 2.03
N GLU A 318 12.94 -10.81 3.13
CA GLU A 318 11.80 -11.52 3.71
C GLU A 318 10.56 -11.49 2.78
N PHE A 319 10.31 -10.39 2.05
CA PHE A 319 9.28 -10.38 1.00
C PHE A 319 9.61 -11.36 -0.14
N GLY A 320 10.89 -11.48 -0.51
CA GLY A 320 11.36 -12.48 -1.48
C GLY A 320 11.15 -13.91 -1.00
N GLU A 321 11.42 -14.19 0.27
CA GLU A 321 11.16 -15.48 0.93
C GLU A 321 9.65 -15.79 0.98
N VAL A 322 8.81 -14.81 1.36
CA VAL A 322 7.35 -14.94 1.37
C VAL A 322 6.82 -15.27 -0.01
N ARG A 323 7.23 -14.50 -1.02
CA ARG A 323 6.85 -14.74 -2.41
C ARG A 323 7.25 -16.13 -2.87
N SER A 324 8.50 -16.53 -2.64
CA SER A 324 9.00 -17.84 -3.10
C SER A 324 8.28 -19.00 -2.41
N GLY A 325 8.01 -18.87 -1.11
CA GLY A 325 7.21 -19.85 -0.37
C GLY A 325 5.77 -19.95 -0.86
N ALA A 326 5.12 -18.81 -1.14
CA ALA A 326 3.77 -18.78 -1.68
C ALA A 326 3.70 -19.33 -3.11
N ASP A 327 4.65 -18.95 -3.98
CA ASP A 327 4.76 -19.47 -5.35
C ASP A 327 4.93 -21.00 -5.35
N ALA A 328 5.76 -21.55 -4.45
CA ALA A 328 5.93 -22.99 -4.31
C ALA A 328 4.63 -23.71 -3.90
N LEU A 329 3.88 -23.16 -2.93
CA LEU A 329 2.59 -23.69 -2.49
C LEU A 329 1.54 -23.63 -3.62
N ARG A 330 1.49 -22.50 -4.34
CA ARG A 330 0.63 -22.34 -5.52
C ARG A 330 0.94 -23.41 -6.57
N ASP A 331 2.22 -23.57 -6.92
CA ASP A 331 2.64 -24.47 -8.00
C ASP A 331 2.44 -25.95 -7.63
N GLU A 332 2.57 -26.30 -6.35
CA GLU A 332 2.17 -27.62 -5.83
C GLU A 332 0.66 -27.84 -5.98
N ALA A 333 -0.16 -26.87 -5.57
CA ALA A 333 -1.61 -26.96 -5.65
C ALA A 333 -2.12 -27.04 -7.10
N ILE A 334 -1.59 -26.22 -8.01
CA ILE A 334 -1.95 -26.26 -9.43
C ILE A 334 -1.53 -27.57 -10.08
N ARG A 335 -0.36 -28.13 -9.74
CA ARG A 335 0.05 -29.45 -10.22
C ARG A 335 -0.87 -30.56 -9.73
N TYR A 336 -1.37 -30.47 -8.50
CA TYR A 336 -2.34 -31.42 -7.95
C TYR A 336 -3.66 -31.39 -8.74
N VAL A 337 -4.16 -30.18 -9.04
CA VAL A 337 -5.43 -29.99 -9.78
C VAL A 337 -5.29 -30.34 -11.26
N GLY A 338 -4.15 -30.02 -11.88
CA GLY A 338 -4.01 -30.03 -13.34
C GLY A 338 -4.02 -31.40 -14.02
N GLU A 339 -3.81 -32.50 -13.29
CA GLU A 339 -3.33 -33.81 -13.80
C GLU A 339 -2.13 -33.69 -14.77
N ALA A 340 -1.07 -34.48 -14.59
CA ALA A 340 0.09 -34.40 -15.48
C ALA A 340 -0.22 -35.01 -16.86
N VAL A 341 -0.90 -34.27 -17.73
CA VAL A 341 -1.17 -34.70 -19.12
C VAL A 341 0.09 -34.43 -19.96
N PRO A 342 0.71 -35.47 -20.56
CA PRO A 342 1.91 -35.30 -21.37
C PRO A 342 1.69 -34.29 -22.50
N ASN A 343 2.71 -33.48 -22.78
CA ASN A 343 2.70 -32.50 -23.87
C ASN A 343 1.58 -31.44 -23.77
N THR A 344 1.25 -31.00 -22.55
CA THR A 344 0.33 -29.89 -22.29
C THR A 344 0.98 -28.84 -21.38
N VAL A 345 0.41 -27.63 -21.35
CA VAL A 345 0.67 -26.60 -20.35
C VAL A 345 -0.62 -26.29 -19.59
N ALA A 346 -0.55 -26.29 -18.26
CA ALA A 346 -1.63 -25.83 -17.41
C ALA A 346 -1.58 -24.30 -17.27
N LEU A 347 -2.68 -23.63 -17.62
CA LEU A 347 -2.86 -22.20 -17.50
C LEU A 347 -3.89 -21.93 -16.40
N ALA A 348 -3.44 -21.31 -15.32
CA ALA A 348 -4.25 -21.00 -14.15
C ALA A 348 -4.70 -19.53 -14.19
N ASN A 349 -6.00 -19.28 -14.05
CA ASN A 349 -6.56 -17.95 -13.95
C ASN A 349 -7.17 -17.76 -12.57
N SER A 350 -6.44 -17.04 -11.73
CA SER A 350 -6.89 -16.70 -10.39
C SER A 350 -7.87 -15.52 -10.37
N LEU A 351 -8.20 -14.87 -11.50
CA LEU A 351 -9.15 -13.75 -11.54
C LEU A 351 -10.61 -14.24 -11.58
N SER A 352 -11.55 -13.40 -11.14
CA SER A 352 -12.98 -13.73 -11.06
C SER A 352 -13.74 -13.59 -12.38
N TRP A 353 -13.04 -13.44 -13.50
CA TRP A 353 -13.60 -13.38 -14.85
C TRP A 353 -12.77 -14.21 -15.82
N THR A 354 -13.38 -14.65 -16.91
CA THR A 354 -12.67 -15.37 -17.98
C THR A 354 -11.59 -14.49 -18.58
N ARG A 355 -10.41 -15.06 -18.75
CA ARG A 355 -9.23 -14.36 -19.23
C ARG A 355 -9.00 -14.71 -20.70
N GLU A 356 -9.23 -13.74 -21.60
CA GLU A 356 -9.12 -13.92 -23.05
C GLU A 356 -8.02 -13.05 -23.73
N GLY A 357 -7.35 -12.20 -22.96
CA GLY A 357 -6.31 -11.30 -23.46
C GLY A 357 -4.95 -11.97 -23.72
N GLU A 358 -3.91 -11.15 -23.84
CA GLU A 358 -2.52 -11.58 -24.06
C GLU A 358 -1.87 -12.19 -22.81
N ILE A 359 -1.44 -13.46 -22.84
CA ILE A 359 -0.65 -14.13 -21.78
C ILE A 359 0.83 -14.00 -22.09
N VAL A 360 1.67 -13.71 -21.08
CA VAL A 360 3.13 -13.80 -21.21
C VAL A 360 3.65 -14.96 -20.36
N LEU A 361 4.31 -15.93 -21.01
CA LEU A 361 4.95 -17.07 -20.39
C LEU A 361 6.47 -16.87 -20.33
N ALA A 362 7.15 -17.50 -19.36
CA ALA A 362 8.62 -17.49 -19.25
C ALA A 362 9.35 -18.31 -20.34
N GLY A 363 8.61 -18.81 -21.35
CA GLY A 363 9.07 -19.78 -22.33
C GLY A 363 8.56 -21.20 -22.02
N LEU A 364 8.54 -22.04 -23.05
CA LEU A 364 8.10 -23.45 -22.96
C LEU A 364 9.24 -24.39 -23.38
N PRO A 365 9.33 -25.59 -22.78
CA PRO A 365 10.38 -26.55 -23.11
C PRO A 365 10.41 -26.91 -24.60
N GLY A 366 11.61 -27.01 -25.17
CA GLY A 366 11.81 -27.44 -26.57
C GLY A 366 11.31 -26.45 -27.63
N GLY A 367 11.03 -25.19 -27.27
CA GLY A 367 10.52 -24.18 -28.21
C GLY A 367 9.08 -24.43 -28.67
N LYS A 368 8.34 -25.31 -27.97
CA LYS A 368 6.93 -25.59 -28.24
C LYS A 368 6.06 -24.38 -27.91
N VAL A 369 4.87 -24.35 -28.51
CA VAL A 369 3.86 -23.31 -28.27
C VAL A 369 2.51 -23.94 -27.94
N PRO A 370 1.60 -23.22 -27.26
CA PRO A 370 0.23 -23.70 -27.07
C PRO A 370 -0.45 -23.92 -28.43
N ALA A 371 -1.05 -25.09 -28.61
CA ALA A 371 -1.73 -25.50 -29.83
C ALA A 371 -3.11 -24.84 -29.97
N GLY A 372 -3.53 -24.63 -31.21
CA GLY A 372 -4.86 -24.13 -31.54
C GLY A 372 -4.86 -23.28 -32.82
N GLU A 373 -5.91 -23.43 -33.62
CA GLU A 373 -6.02 -22.77 -34.94
C GLU A 373 -5.97 -21.24 -34.83
N ASN A 374 -6.60 -20.66 -33.81
CA ASN A 374 -6.66 -19.21 -33.58
C ASN A 374 -5.66 -18.70 -32.53
N VAL A 375 -4.74 -19.57 -32.08
CA VAL A 375 -3.73 -19.17 -31.10
C VAL A 375 -2.61 -18.44 -31.82
N LEU A 376 -2.36 -17.19 -31.46
CA LEU A 376 -1.17 -16.46 -31.92
C LEU A 376 -0.08 -16.58 -30.87
N THR A 377 1.17 -16.70 -31.33
CA THR A 377 2.34 -16.70 -30.45
C THR A 377 3.44 -15.79 -30.96
N GLN A 378 4.17 -15.17 -30.04
CA GLN A 378 5.33 -14.34 -30.35
C GLN A 378 6.40 -14.52 -29.29
N ALA A 379 7.59 -14.98 -29.69
CA ALA A 379 8.76 -15.01 -28.82
C ALA A 379 9.41 -13.62 -28.80
N PHE A 380 9.87 -13.18 -27.63
CA PHE A 380 10.60 -11.93 -27.44
C PHE A 380 11.52 -12.02 -26.22
N ALA A 381 12.40 -11.05 -26.04
CA ALA A 381 13.16 -10.88 -24.80
C ALA A 381 12.58 -9.69 -24.02
N ASP A 382 12.33 -9.85 -22.72
CA ASP A 382 11.90 -8.73 -21.88
C ASP A 382 13.00 -7.67 -21.70
N VAL A 383 12.71 -6.59 -20.97
CA VAL A 383 13.67 -5.50 -20.72
C VAL A 383 14.96 -5.97 -20.02
N GLU A 384 14.90 -7.08 -19.27
CA GLU A 384 16.06 -7.71 -18.61
C GLU A 384 16.80 -8.71 -19.52
N GLY A 385 16.26 -8.97 -20.73
CA GLY A 385 16.82 -9.91 -21.70
C GLY A 385 16.37 -11.35 -21.49
N ALA A 386 15.42 -11.62 -20.59
CA ALA A 386 14.91 -12.97 -20.37
C ALA A 386 13.95 -13.37 -21.50
N PRO A 387 14.06 -14.59 -22.05
CA PRO A 387 13.17 -15.06 -23.11
C PRO A 387 11.74 -15.20 -22.58
N LYS A 388 10.78 -14.72 -23.37
CA LYS A 388 9.35 -14.80 -23.10
C LYS A 388 8.59 -15.29 -24.32
N LEU A 389 7.37 -15.77 -24.08
CA LEU A 389 6.42 -16.14 -25.11
C LEU A 389 5.09 -15.44 -24.84
N ALA A 390 4.73 -14.47 -25.67
CA ALA A 390 3.39 -13.89 -25.70
C ALA A 390 2.44 -14.84 -26.44
N VAL A 391 1.22 -15.00 -25.91
CA VAL A 391 0.18 -15.89 -26.44
C VAL A 391 -1.18 -15.17 -26.42
N CYS A 392 -1.89 -15.18 -27.55
CA CYS A 392 -3.26 -14.66 -27.69
C CYS A 392 -4.18 -15.74 -28.26
N GLY A 393 -5.50 -15.58 -28.08
CA GLY A 393 -6.51 -16.50 -28.63
C GLY A 393 -6.83 -17.69 -27.72
N LEU A 394 -6.46 -17.62 -26.44
CA LEU A 394 -6.84 -18.60 -25.42
C LEU A 394 -7.82 -17.97 -24.42
N ALA A 395 -8.84 -18.72 -24.02
CA ALA A 395 -9.77 -18.35 -22.97
C ALA A 395 -9.55 -19.24 -21.74
N ILE A 396 -9.15 -18.63 -20.62
CA ILE A 396 -8.95 -19.34 -19.36
C ILE A 396 -10.13 -19.02 -18.43
N PRO A 397 -10.88 -20.03 -17.94
CA PRO A 397 -12.07 -19.80 -17.13
C PRO A 397 -11.76 -19.01 -15.85
N ALA A 398 -12.72 -18.22 -15.38
CA ALA A 398 -12.65 -17.52 -14.10
C ALA A 398 -12.35 -18.49 -12.96
N LEU A 399 -11.41 -18.13 -12.08
CA LEU A 399 -11.01 -18.93 -10.91
C LEU A 399 -10.69 -20.40 -11.24
N GLY A 400 -10.22 -20.68 -12.46
CA GLY A 400 -10.07 -22.03 -12.99
C GLY A 400 -8.71 -22.29 -13.63
N VAL A 401 -8.55 -23.54 -14.10
CA VAL A 401 -7.35 -24.02 -14.79
C VAL A 401 -7.76 -24.59 -16.15
N ALA A 402 -7.02 -24.25 -17.19
CA ALA A 402 -7.16 -24.82 -18.53
C ALA A 402 -5.88 -25.56 -18.92
N SER A 403 -6.03 -26.81 -19.37
CA SER A 403 -4.91 -27.61 -19.92
C SER A 403 -4.89 -27.44 -21.43
N VAL A 404 -3.80 -26.88 -21.96
CA VAL A 404 -3.65 -26.59 -23.39
C VAL A 404 -2.56 -27.48 -23.99
N PRO A 405 -2.85 -28.26 -25.05
CA PRO A 405 -1.83 -29.06 -25.74
C PRO A 405 -0.70 -28.19 -26.30
N LEU A 406 0.49 -28.76 -26.44
CA LEU A 406 1.65 -28.09 -27.01
C LEU A 406 1.97 -28.65 -28.40
N GLU A 407 2.37 -27.79 -29.33
CA GLU A 407 2.79 -28.15 -30.68
C GLU A 407 4.11 -27.48 -31.07
N GLU A 408 4.76 -28.04 -32.08
CA GLU A 408 5.90 -27.42 -32.75
C GLU A 408 5.40 -26.60 -33.94
N ARG A 409 5.32 -25.29 -33.77
CA ARG A 409 4.86 -24.37 -34.81
C ARG A 409 5.69 -23.09 -34.77
N LYS A 410 6.13 -22.64 -35.95
CA LYS A 410 6.68 -21.29 -36.10
C LYS A 410 5.54 -20.31 -36.35
N SER A 411 5.52 -19.20 -35.63
CA SER A 411 4.57 -18.12 -35.90
C SER A 411 4.85 -17.54 -37.27
N THR A 412 3.83 -17.52 -38.13
CA THR A 412 3.88 -16.97 -39.50
C THR A 412 2.99 -15.75 -39.68
N ALA A 413 2.26 -15.35 -38.64
CA ALA A 413 1.38 -14.19 -38.70
C ALA A 413 2.19 -12.89 -38.80
N ALA A 414 1.78 -12.02 -39.72
CA ALA A 414 2.41 -10.73 -39.93
C ALA A 414 2.14 -9.79 -38.75
N SER A 415 3.07 -8.85 -38.52
CA SER A 415 2.87 -7.75 -37.59
C SER A 415 1.75 -6.82 -38.09
N PRO A 416 0.77 -6.46 -37.24
CA PRO A 416 -0.24 -5.46 -37.57
C PRO A 416 0.27 -4.02 -37.38
N PHE A 417 1.49 -3.86 -36.86
CA PHE A 417 2.08 -2.55 -36.58
C PHE A 417 2.77 -2.01 -37.84
N LYS A 418 2.73 -0.68 -38.02
CA LYS A 418 3.62 -0.01 -38.96
C LYS A 418 4.46 0.98 -38.17
N SER A 419 5.76 0.89 -38.30
CA SER A 419 6.69 1.75 -37.57
C SER A 419 7.74 2.32 -38.51
N ASP A 420 8.09 3.58 -38.28
CA ASP A 420 9.30 4.22 -38.81
C ASP A 420 10.11 4.80 -37.64
N GLU A 421 11.15 5.59 -37.93
CA GLU A 421 12.02 6.17 -36.89
C GLU A 421 11.28 7.08 -35.89
N ARG A 422 10.17 7.71 -36.30
CA ARG A 422 9.46 8.74 -35.52
C ARG A 422 7.99 8.47 -35.32
N SER A 423 7.46 7.34 -35.79
CA SER A 423 6.04 7.02 -35.64
C SER A 423 5.76 5.52 -35.50
N VAL A 424 4.65 5.23 -34.83
CA VAL A 424 4.04 3.91 -34.75
C VAL A 424 2.55 4.04 -35.03
N GLU A 425 2.07 3.28 -35.99
CA GLU A 425 0.67 2.99 -36.20
C GLU A 425 0.34 1.62 -35.62
N THR A 426 -0.53 1.58 -34.61
CA THR A 426 -1.11 0.35 -34.06
C THR A 426 -2.53 0.14 -34.62
N PRO A 427 -3.19 -1.00 -34.34
CA PRO A 427 -4.62 -1.14 -34.64
C PRO A 427 -5.51 -0.08 -33.98
N PHE A 428 -5.07 0.53 -32.86
CA PHE A 428 -5.88 1.42 -32.03
C PHE A 428 -5.43 2.88 -32.04
N ALA A 429 -4.16 3.17 -32.38
CA ALA A 429 -3.61 4.52 -32.22
C ALA A 429 -2.61 4.89 -33.31
N TYR A 430 -2.48 6.20 -33.54
CA TYR A 430 -1.35 6.81 -34.23
C TYR A 430 -0.45 7.51 -33.21
N VAL A 431 0.82 7.10 -33.14
CA VAL A 431 1.78 7.59 -32.15
C VAL A 431 2.96 8.24 -32.86
N ARG A 432 3.37 9.42 -32.41
CA ARG A 432 4.52 10.16 -32.94
C ARG A 432 5.52 10.48 -31.83
N PHE A 433 6.80 10.37 -32.16
CA PHE A 433 7.90 10.63 -31.26
C PHE A 433 8.70 11.87 -31.67
N ASP A 434 9.33 12.50 -30.68
CA ASP A 434 10.40 13.47 -30.91
C ASP A 434 11.79 12.83 -30.84
N ASP A 435 12.82 13.63 -31.08
CA ASP A 435 14.23 13.20 -31.04
C ASP A 435 14.71 12.83 -29.63
N ARG A 436 13.94 13.14 -28.59
CA ARG A 436 14.19 12.70 -27.21
C ARG A 436 13.49 11.39 -26.88
N GLY A 437 12.72 10.83 -27.82
CA GLY A 437 12.00 9.59 -27.66
C GLY A 437 10.68 9.70 -26.88
N ARG A 438 10.20 10.92 -26.62
CA ARG A 438 8.92 11.16 -25.95
C ARG A 438 7.78 11.06 -26.95
N ILE A 439 6.56 10.76 -26.48
CA ILE A 439 5.38 10.72 -27.35
C ILE A 439 4.80 12.13 -27.44
N VAL A 440 5.03 12.82 -28.55
CA VAL A 440 4.53 14.18 -28.83
C VAL A 440 3.20 14.19 -29.59
N GLY A 441 2.68 13.01 -29.92
CA GLY A 441 1.35 12.85 -30.49
C GLY A 441 0.84 11.45 -30.25
N PHE A 442 -0.36 11.34 -29.72
CA PHE A 442 -1.08 10.09 -29.54
C PHE A 442 -2.52 10.33 -29.95
N VAL A 443 -2.98 9.71 -31.04
CA VAL A 443 -4.36 9.82 -31.51
C VAL A 443 -5.03 8.47 -31.36
N ASP A 444 -6.08 8.41 -30.55
CA ASP A 444 -6.95 7.23 -30.50
C ASP A 444 -7.79 7.16 -31.78
N LYS A 445 -7.71 6.05 -32.50
CA LYS A 445 -8.37 5.88 -33.81
C LYS A 445 -9.88 5.75 -33.69
N ALA A 446 -10.38 5.15 -32.61
CA ALA A 446 -11.80 4.92 -32.41
C ALA A 446 -12.54 6.23 -32.11
N ALA A 447 -11.96 7.08 -31.26
CA ALA A 447 -12.48 8.39 -30.91
C ALA A 447 -12.05 9.50 -31.89
N GLY A 448 -11.00 9.27 -32.69
CA GLY A 448 -10.39 10.30 -33.52
C GLY A 448 -9.79 11.46 -32.70
N ARG A 449 -9.45 11.21 -31.42
CA ARG A 449 -9.09 12.24 -30.45
C ARG A 449 -7.59 12.26 -30.17
N PRO A 450 -6.92 13.43 -30.29
CA PRO A 450 -5.56 13.58 -29.79
C PRO A 450 -5.55 13.62 -28.27
N LEU A 451 -4.61 12.89 -27.66
CA LEU A 451 -4.50 12.73 -26.21
C LEU A 451 -3.35 13.52 -25.58
N VAL A 452 -2.47 14.10 -26.39
CA VAL A 452 -1.32 14.92 -25.96
C VAL A 452 -1.58 16.37 -26.36
N HIS A 453 -1.35 17.31 -25.44
CA HIS A 453 -1.43 18.75 -25.75
C HIS A 453 -0.34 19.18 -26.74
N GLU A 454 -0.62 20.21 -27.54
CA GLU A 454 0.39 20.81 -28.41
C GLU A 454 1.55 21.38 -27.56
N GLY A 455 2.78 21.00 -27.89
CA GLY A 455 3.97 21.38 -27.13
C GLY A 455 4.27 20.51 -25.91
N SER A 456 3.40 19.55 -25.58
CA SER A 456 3.57 18.60 -24.47
C SER A 456 3.99 17.21 -24.97
N ALA A 457 4.19 16.27 -24.04
CA ALA A 457 4.50 14.88 -24.37
C ALA A 457 4.06 13.88 -23.30
N PHE A 458 3.91 12.62 -23.69
CA PHE A 458 3.92 11.49 -22.75
C PHE A 458 5.31 10.88 -22.60
N ASN A 459 5.51 10.16 -21.49
CA ASN A 459 6.75 9.50 -21.10
C ASN A 459 7.91 10.50 -20.96
N ILE A 460 7.65 11.61 -20.27
CA ILE A 460 8.68 12.60 -19.89
C ILE A 460 9.36 12.10 -18.61
N PHE A 461 10.70 12.13 -18.55
CA PHE A 461 11.41 11.80 -17.32
C PHE A 461 11.80 13.06 -16.57
N TRP A 462 10.99 13.41 -15.57
CA TRP A 462 11.25 14.53 -14.67
C TRP A 462 12.25 14.11 -13.60
N CYS A 463 13.40 14.77 -13.55
CA CYS A 463 14.39 14.55 -12.50
C CYS A 463 14.78 15.91 -11.90
N GLY A 464 14.96 15.93 -10.58
CA GLY A 464 15.27 17.16 -9.86
C GLY A 464 15.81 16.84 -8.49
N GLU A 465 16.34 17.88 -7.84
CA GLU A 465 16.76 17.81 -6.44
C GLU A 465 15.57 17.49 -5.53
N ASP A 466 15.82 16.60 -4.58
CA ASP A 466 14.92 16.23 -3.50
C ASP A 466 15.70 16.28 -2.18
N ILE A 467 15.62 17.44 -1.53
CA ILE A 467 16.19 17.72 -0.22
C ILE A 467 15.05 18.34 0.60
N PRO A 468 14.30 17.55 1.37
CA PRO A 468 13.21 18.08 2.17
C PRO A 468 13.74 18.86 3.38
N GLY A 469 12.92 19.76 3.91
CA GLY A 469 13.29 20.66 5.00
C GLY A 469 13.41 20.00 6.38
N ASP A 470 12.79 18.83 6.59
CA ASP A 470 12.71 18.16 7.90
C ASP A 470 13.31 16.74 7.86
N SER A 471 12.65 15.78 7.18
CA SER A 471 13.03 14.37 7.23
C SER A 471 13.23 13.72 5.85
N ASP A 472 14.48 13.45 5.49
CA ASP A 472 14.93 12.96 4.17
C ASP A 472 14.11 11.75 3.63
N ASN A 473 14.03 10.64 4.37
CA ASN A 473 13.30 9.45 3.89
C ASN A 473 11.77 9.55 3.98
N TRP A 474 11.24 10.50 4.73
CA TRP A 474 9.80 10.62 4.97
C TRP A 474 9.16 11.65 4.05
N ASP A 475 9.79 12.81 3.88
CA ASP A 475 9.18 13.99 3.28
C ASP A 475 9.62 14.15 1.82
N ILE A 476 8.69 14.66 1.01
CA ILE A 476 8.96 15.34 -0.24
C ILE A 476 8.22 16.65 -0.11
N ASP A 477 8.89 17.76 -0.36
CA ASP A 477 8.32 19.10 -0.21
C ASP A 477 7.70 19.60 -1.53
N ALA A 478 6.65 20.43 -1.43
CA ALA A 478 5.90 20.91 -2.60
C ALA A 478 6.77 21.66 -3.63
N ASP A 479 7.92 22.19 -3.20
CA ASP A 479 8.85 22.93 -4.05
C ASP A 479 9.66 22.03 -5.00
N TYR A 480 9.56 20.69 -4.89
CA TYR A 480 10.22 19.77 -5.84
C TYR A 480 9.81 20.08 -7.28
N VAL A 481 8.58 20.57 -7.50
CA VAL A 481 8.06 20.92 -8.84
C VAL A 481 8.90 22.01 -9.49
N LEU A 482 9.47 22.92 -8.70
CA LEU A 482 10.36 23.99 -9.18
C LEU A 482 11.77 23.48 -9.50
N LYS A 483 12.16 22.34 -8.92
CA LYS A 483 13.49 21.73 -9.04
C LYS A 483 13.54 20.68 -10.15
N GLN A 484 12.38 20.13 -10.53
CA GLN A 484 12.26 19.13 -11.58
C GLN A 484 12.33 19.73 -12.98
N HIS A 485 13.02 19.02 -13.88
CA HIS A 485 13.06 19.34 -15.30
C HIS A 485 13.16 18.05 -16.13
N ASP A 486 12.85 18.14 -17.42
CA ASP A 486 13.05 17.04 -18.38
C ASP A 486 14.56 16.83 -18.57
N SER A 487 15.13 15.88 -17.82
CA SER A 487 16.58 15.65 -17.75
C SER A 487 17.04 14.45 -18.59
N ALA A 488 16.13 13.71 -19.23
CA ALA A 488 16.51 12.51 -19.97
C ALA A 488 17.17 12.84 -21.30
N ARG A 489 18.33 12.21 -21.55
CA ARG A 489 19.01 12.23 -22.84
C ARG A 489 18.90 10.86 -23.49
N LEU A 490 18.20 10.77 -24.62
CA LEU A 490 18.12 9.54 -25.41
C LEU A 490 19.51 9.18 -25.97
N ILE A 491 19.99 7.98 -25.66
CA ILE A 491 21.25 7.43 -26.15
C ILE A 491 20.99 6.59 -27.40
N SER A 492 19.99 5.71 -27.33
CA SER A 492 19.65 4.79 -28.41
C SER A 492 18.18 4.39 -28.37
N ARG A 493 17.66 4.04 -29.54
CA ARG A 493 16.32 3.49 -29.73
C ARG A 493 16.37 2.41 -30.80
N GLU A 494 15.74 1.27 -30.53
CA GLU A 494 15.67 0.15 -31.46
C GLU A 494 14.37 -0.63 -31.29
N ILE A 495 13.87 -1.22 -32.38
CA ILE A 495 12.77 -2.19 -32.32
C ILE A 495 13.38 -3.54 -31.95
N VAL A 496 13.07 -4.04 -30.74
CA VAL A 496 13.61 -5.32 -30.22
C VAL A 496 12.68 -6.50 -30.46
N ALA A 497 11.40 -6.23 -30.73
CA ALA A 497 10.45 -7.22 -31.19
C ALA A 497 9.36 -6.55 -32.03
N ASP A 498 9.08 -7.12 -33.19
CA ASP A 498 7.96 -6.73 -34.05
C ASP A 498 7.29 -8.00 -34.54
N GLY A 499 6.09 -8.27 -34.01
CA GLY A 499 5.38 -9.51 -34.28
C GLY A 499 3.88 -9.36 -34.19
N PRO A 500 3.14 -10.45 -34.38
CA PRO A 500 1.69 -10.41 -34.51
C PRO A 500 0.95 -9.98 -33.23
N ILE A 501 1.62 -10.00 -32.07
CA ILE A 501 1.00 -9.72 -30.77
C ILE A 501 1.45 -8.36 -30.23
N GLN A 502 2.76 -8.09 -30.25
CA GLN A 502 3.37 -6.90 -29.67
C GLN A 502 4.41 -6.27 -30.60
N LEU A 503 4.52 -4.95 -30.53
CA LEU A 503 5.69 -4.18 -30.96
C LEU A 503 6.41 -3.66 -29.72
N ARG A 504 7.72 -3.88 -29.63
CA ARG A 504 8.58 -3.43 -28.52
C ARG A 504 9.66 -2.50 -29.02
N ILE A 505 9.68 -1.28 -28.50
CA ILE A 505 10.71 -0.29 -28.77
C ILE A 505 11.55 -0.12 -27.51
N ARG A 506 12.81 -0.56 -27.57
CA ARG A 506 13.78 -0.38 -26.49
C ARG A 506 14.48 0.96 -26.66
N SER A 507 14.43 1.78 -25.62
CA SER A 507 15.16 3.03 -25.54
C SER A 507 16.11 3.02 -24.34
N ARG A 508 17.32 3.57 -24.52
CA ARG A 508 18.28 3.81 -23.44
C ARG A 508 18.46 5.30 -23.22
N PHE A 509 18.44 5.73 -21.97
CA PHE A 509 18.57 7.12 -21.58
C PHE A 509 19.67 7.29 -20.53
N GLU A 510 20.38 8.40 -20.59
CA GLU A 510 21.05 8.96 -19.42
C GLU A 510 20.07 9.83 -18.64
N ILE A 511 20.15 9.77 -17.31
CA ILE A 511 19.34 10.59 -16.40
C ILE A 511 20.17 11.05 -15.22
N GLY A 512 20.05 12.32 -14.84
CA GLY A 512 20.89 12.90 -13.79
C GLY A 512 22.38 12.87 -14.17
N ASP A 513 23.25 12.70 -13.17
CA ASP A 513 24.69 12.82 -13.36
C ASP A 513 25.36 11.45 -13.58
N ARG A 514 24.77 10.36 -13.07
CA ARG A 514 25.42 9.03 -12.98
C ARG A 514 24.47 7.86 -13.24
N SER A 515 23.25 8.11 -13.64
CA SER A 515 22.20 7.08 -13.75
C SER A 515 21.78 6.84 -15.20
N THR A 516 21.25 5.64 -15.44
CA THR A 516 20.73 5.26 -16.76
C THR A 516 19.38 4.58 -16.64
N ILE A 517 18.58 4.72 -17.70
CA ILE A 517 17.29 4.07 -17.84
C ILE A 517 17.32 3.21 -19.10
N THR A 518 16.92 1.95 -18.99
CA THR A 518 16.55 1.11 -20.13
C THR A 518 15.05 0.85 -20.06
N GLN A 519 14.32 1.25 -21.10
CA GLN A 519 12.87 1.11 -21.13
C GLN A 519 12.40 0.44 -22.42
N ASP A 520 11.56 -0.58 -22.29
CA ASP A 520 10.78 -1.11 -23.39
C ASP A 520 9.39 -0.47 -23.37
N MET A 521 9.07 0.27 -24.44
CA MET A 521 7.73 0.74 -24.71
C MET A 521 7.02 -0.32 -25.57
N VAL A 522 5.92 -0.86 -25.06
CA VAL A 522 5.25 -2.03 -25.64
C VAL A 522 3.87 -1.63 -26.14
N PHE A 523 3.64 -1.81 -27.44
CA PHE A 523 2.33 -1.66 -28.07
C PHE A 523 1.70 -3.03 -28.31
N HIS A 524 0.40 -3.14 -28.08
CA HIS A 524 -0.33 -4.40 -28.22
C HIS A 524 -1.26 -4.39 -29.44
N SER A 525 -1.42 -5.56 -30.04
CA SER A 525 -2.29 -5.78 -31.21
C SER A 525 -3.78 -5.92 -30.84
N THR A 526 -4.08 -6.18 -29.57
CA THR A 526 -5.43 -6.51 -29.07
C THR A 526 -5.99 -5.50 -28.06
N THR A 527 -5.21 -4.49 -27.67
CA THR A 527 -5.65 -3.45 -26.73
C THR A 527 -4.96 -2.10 -27.04
N PRO A 528 -5.62 -0.95 -26.79
CA PRO A 528 -5.00 0.38 -26.91
C PRO A 528 -3.95 0.68 -25.82
N ARG A 529 -3.77 -0.22 -24.84
CA ARG A 529 -2.77 -0.07 -23.77
C ARG A 529 -1.36 0.07 -24.36
N VAL A 530 -0.54 0.89 -23.68
CA VAL A 530 0.91 0.94 -23.88
C VAL A 530 1.58 0.62 -22.54
N ASP A 531 2.41 -0.42 -22.51
CA ASP A 531 3.17 -0.77 -21.30
C ASP A 531 4.58 -0.15 -21.36
N PHE A 532 5.06 0.31 -20.21
CA PHE A 532 6.39 0.89 -20.04
C PHE A 532 7.19 0.03 -19.06
N GLU A 533 7.96 -0.93 -19.58
CA GLU A 533 8.84 -1.77 -18.77
C GLU A 533 10.16 -1.04 -18.55
N THR A 534 10.39 -0.56 -17.33
CA THR A 534 11.51 0.36 -17.04
C THR A 534 12.50 -0.26 -16.05
N LEU A 535 13.75 -0.37 -16.46
CA LEU A 535 14.90 -0.66 -15.62
C LEU A 535 15.71 0.61 -15.39
N VAL A 536 16.07 0.86 -14.13
CA VAL A 536 16.84 2.04 -13.73
C VAL A 536 18.08 1.59 -12.98
N ASP A 537 19.27 1.90 -13.51
CA ASP A 537 20.52 1.87 -12.73
C ASP A 537 20.63 3.22 -12.01
N TRP A 538 20.06 3.29 -10.81
CA TRP A 538 19.93 4.51 -10.03
C TRP A 538 21.14 4.72 -9.13
N ARG A 539 21.91 5.78 -9.39
CA ARG A 539 23.13 6.18 -8.66
C ARG A 539 23.12 7.65 -8.25
N GLU A 540 21.98 8.32 -8.33
CA GLU A 540 21.82 9.67 -7.83
C GLU A 540 21.72 9.70 -6.30
N THR A 541 21.90 10.88 -5.73
CA THR A 541 21.72 11.15 -4.30
C THR A 541 20.88 12.42 -4.18
N HIS A 542 19.88 12.42 -3.29
CA HIS A 542 18.94 13.54 -3.12
C HIS A 542 18.30 14.00 -4.44
N LYS A 543 17.80 13.03 -5.23
CA LYS A 543 17.04 13.32 -6.45
C LYS A 543 15.77 12.49 -6.50
N LEU A 544 14.74 13.06 -7.12
CA LEU A 544 13.45 12.41 -7.36
C LEU A 544 13.19 12.26 -8.86
N LEU A 545 13.01 11.02 -9.31
CA LEU A 545 12.64 10.69 -10.68
C LEU A 545 11.13 10.39 -10.80
N LYS A 546 10.45 11.06 -11.72
CA LYS A 546 9.05 10.81 -12.09
C LYS A 546 8.90 10.60 -13.60
N ALA A 547 7.91 9.79 -13.99
CA ALA A 547 7.45 9.68 -15.37
C ALA A 547 6.18 10.52 -15.57
N GLY A 548 6.21 11.49 -16.47
CA GLY A 548 5.13 12.42 -16.77
C GLY A 548 4.34 12.06 -18.02
N PHE A 549 3.03 12.30 -17.98
CA PHE A 549 2.08 12.02 -19.04
C PHE A 549 1.15 13.22 -19.24
N ASP A 550 1.64 14.26 -19.91
CA ASP A 550 0.93 15.52 -20.07
C ASP A 550 -0.20 15.37 -21.11
N THR A 551 -1.43 15.22 -20.61
CA THR A 551 -2.59 14.85 -21.43
C THR A 551 -3.50 16.02 -21.77
N ALA A 552 -4.14 15.94 -22.95
CA ALA A 552 -5.21 16.82 -23.39
C ALA A 552 -6.58 16.57 -22.71
N ILE A 553 -6.67 15.64 -21.76
CA ILE A 553 -7.89 15.42 -20.98
C ILE A 553 -7.96 16.45 -19.86
N PHE A 554 -9.06 17.19 -19.81
CA PHE A 554 -9.34 18.16 -18.77
C PHE A 554 -10.46 17.64 -17.86
N ALA A 555 -10.16 17.47 -16.58
CA ALA A 555 -11.14 17.15 -15.54
C ALA A 555 -10.73 17.81 -14.23
N GLU A 556 -11.72 18.25 -13.43
CA GLU A 556 -11.48 18.91 -12.13
C GLU A 556 -11.05 17.94 -11.03
N THR A 557 -11.22 16.63 -11.26
CA THR A 557 -10.85 15.57 -10.32
C THR A 557 -10.31 14.34 -11.04
N ALA A 558 -9.39 13.64 -10.41
CA ALA A 558 -8.93 12.31 -10.81
C ALA A 558 -9.45 11.24 -9.86
N ARG A 559 -9.74 10.05 -10.40
CA ARG A 559 -10.11 8.85 -9.62
C ARG A 559 -8.85 8.05 -9.30
N HIS A 560 -8.57 7.84 -8.03
CA HIS A 560 -7.43 7.05 -7.58
C HIS A 560 -7.90 5.77 -6.90
N GLU A 561 -7.41 4.61 -7.32
CA GLU A 561 -7.68 3.36 -6.61
C GLU A 561 -7.15 3.44 -5.17
N ILE A 562 -7.97 3.02 -4.24
CA ILE A 562 -7.62 2.71 -2.86
C ILE A 562 -8.08 1.28 -2.54
N GLN A 563 -7.90 0.82 -1.30
CA GLN A 563 -8.43 -0.48 -0.87
C GLN A 563 -9.94 -0.57 -1.13
N PHE A 564 -10.36 -1.58 -1.89
CA PHE A 564 -11.78 -1.89 -2.18
C PHE A 564 -12.60 -0.77 -2.85
N GLY A 565 -11.97 0.25 -3.42
CA GLY A 565 -12.70 1.33 -4.10
C GLY A 565 -11.78 2.40 -4.68
N HIS A 566 -12.30 3.62 -4.80
CA HIS A 566 -11.54 4.76 -5.28
C HIS A 566 -11.97 6.06 -4.58
N LEU A 567 -11.11 7.06 -4.66
CA LEU A 567 -11.39 8.44 -4.23
C LEU A 567 -11.27 9.38 -5.41
N LEU A 568 -12.08 10.44 -5.38
CA LEU A 568 -11.92 11.61 -6.24
C LEU A 568 -11.01 12.61 -5.52
N ARG A 569 -9.90 12.99 -6.15
CA ARG A 569 -9.03 14.06 -5.66
C ARG A 569 -8.97 15.18 -6.67
N PRO A 570 -8.93 16.45 -6.23
CA PRO A 570 -8.87 17.59 -7.12
C PRO A 570 -7.56 17.59 -7.93
N THR A 571 -7.65 18.04 -9.18
CA THR A 571 -6.52 18.26 -10.09
C THR A 571 -6.09 19.73 -10.09
N HIS A 572 -6.60 20.53 -9.16
CA HIS A 572 -6.34 21.96 -9.05
C HIS A 572 -5.89 22.32 -7.64
N GLN A 573 -5.37 23.53 -7.44
CA GLN A 573 -4.75 23.99 -6.20
C GLN A 573 -5.51 25.13 -5.50
N ASN A 574 -6.85 25.15 -5.62
CA ASN A 574 -7.69 26.26 -5.19
C ASN A 574 -7.70 26.46 -3.66
N LEU A 575 -7.88 25.38 -2.89
CA LEU A 575 -7.90 25.43 -1.42
C LEU A 575 -6.54 25.05 -0.82
N SER A 576 -6.29 25.46 0.42
CA SER A 576 -5.08 25.04 1.14
C SER A 576 -4.98 23.52 1.30
N THR A 577 -6.11 22.82 1.43
CA THR A 577 -6.18 21.36 1.43
C THR A 577 -5.90 20.75 0.06
N ASP A 578 -6.15 21.47 -1.03
CA ASP A 578 -5.88 20.98 -2.38
C ASP A 578 -4.39 21.13 -2.69
N ARG A 579 -3.81 22.29 -2.32
CA ARG A 579 -2.35 22.52 -2.37
C ARG A 579 -1.56 21.50 -1.58
N ALA A 580 -2.08 21.06 -0.44
CA ALA A 580 -1.43 20.04 0.37
C ALA A 580 -1.41 18.65 -0.30
N ARG A 581 -2.23 18.39 -1.33
CA ARG A 581 -2.34 17.11 -2.06
C ARG A 581 -1.51 17.07 -3.34
N PHE A 582 -0.34 17.70 -3.35
CA PHE A 582 0.55 17.69 -4.51
C PHE A 582 1.17 16.30 -4.79
N GLU A 583 1.18 15.41 -3.79
CA GLU A 583 1.57 14.00 -3.89
C GLU A 583 0.56 13.15 -3.11
N VAL A 584 -0.04 12.16 -3.77
CA VAL A 584 -1.12 11.34 -3.19
C VAL A 584 -0.87 9.86 -3.40
N SER A 585 -1.46 9.04 -2.52
CA SER A 585 -1.39 7.58 -2.66
C SER A 585 -2.37 7.08 -3.72
N ASN A 586 -1.91 6.24 -4.62
CA ASN A 586 -2.75 5.41 -5.49
C ASN A 586 -2.33 3.93 -5.34
N HIS A 587 -3.28 3.02 -5.49
CA HIS A 587 -2.97 1.59 -5.44
C HIS A 587 -2.40 1.13 -6.78
N LYS A 588 -3.21 0.64 -7.72
CA LYS A 588 -2.74 0.10 -9.01
C LYS A 588 -3.12 0.97 -10.18
N TRP A 589 -4.07 1.89 -10.03
CA TRP A 589 -4.47 2.79 -11.10
C TRP A 589 -4.91 4.17 -10.62
N THR A 590 -4.73 5.15 -11.51
CA THR A 590 -5.34 6.47 -11.45
C THR A 590 -5.97 6.76 -12.81
N ASP A 591 -7.23 7.19 -12.80
CA ASP A 591 -8.03 7.54 -13.97
C ASP A 591 -8.30 9.04 -13.99
N LEU A 592 -8.02 9.66 -15.14
CA LEU A 592 -8.40 11.04 -15.45
C LEU A 592 -9.38 10.98 -16.64
N SER A 593 -10.64 11.32 -16.36
CA SER A 593 -11.73 11.20 -17.31
C SER A 593 -12.59 12.46 -17.31
N ASP A 594 -12.93 12.95 -18.49
CA ASP A 594 -14.02 13.90 -18.70
C ASP A 594 -15.35 13.15 -18.96
N ALA A 595 -16.40 13.85 -19.38
CA ALA A 595 -17.71 13.25 -19.64
C ALA A 595 -17.75 12.30 -20.87
N HIS A 596 -16.72 12.32 -21.72
CA HIS A 596 -16.71 11.68 -23.03
C HIS A 596 -15.52 10.75 -23.26
N TYR A 597 -14.40 10.94 -22.54
CA TYR A 597 -13.18 10.16 -22.72
C TYR A 597 -12.33 10.16 -21.44
N GLY A 598 -11.42 9.18 -21.33
CA GLY A 598 -10.50 9.10 -20.21
C GLY A 598 -9.19 8.40 -20.53
N ILE A 599 -8.20 8.64 -19.68
CA ILE A 599 -6.91 7.94 -19.68
C ILE A 599 -6.65 7.46 -18.26
N ALA A 600 -6.23 6.21 -18.14
CA ALA A 600 -5.79 5.65 -16.88
C ALA A 600 -4.30 5.30 -16.92
N ILE A 601 -3.58 5.65 -15.86
CA ILE A 601 -2.22 5.17 -15.61
C ILE A 601 -2.31 4.00 -14.65
N LEU A 602 -1.80 2.86 -15.07
CA LEU A 602 -1.72 1.64 -14.28
C LEU A 602 -0.28 1.43 -13.80
N ASN A 603 -0.11 0.84 -12.62
CA ASN A 603 1.20 0.51 -12.08
C ASN A 603 1.17 -0.80 -11.30
N ASP A 604 2.34 -1.42 -11.14
CA ASP A 604 2.48 -2.70 -10.46
C ASP A 604 3.30 -2.63 -9.16
N CYS A 605 3.72 -1.43 -8.73
CA CYS A 605 4.50 -1.20 -7.49
C CYS A 605 4.78 0.28 -7.13
N LYS A 606 4.12 1.27 -7.75
CA LYS A 606 4.34 2.71 -7.51
C LYS A 606 3.12 3.31 -6.83
N TYR A 607 3.30 3.84 -5.61
CA TYR A 607 2.18 4.32 -4.80
C TYR A 607 2.04 5.84 -4.80
N GLY A 608 3.13 6.58 -5.01
CA GLY A 608 3.10 8.04 -5.17
C GLY A 608 2.67 8.45 -6.58
N ILE A 609 1.73 9.38 -6.67
CA ILE A 609 1.31 10.02 -7.93
C ILE A 609 0.92 11.48 -7.67
N SER A 610 1.09 12.31 -8.70
CA SER A 610 0.60 13.68 -8.77
C SER A 610 -0.22 13.85 -10.03
N VAL A 611 -1.35 14.56 -9.94
CA VAL A 611 -2.19 14.93 -11.09
C VAL A 611 -2.50 16.42 -10.92
N LEU A 612 -2.09 17.22 -11.90
CA LEU A 612 -2.15 18.68 -11.89
C LEU A 612 -2.91 19.21 -13.10
#